data_AF-A0AAN5YSY2-F1
#
_entry.id   AF-A0AAN5YSY2-F1
#
_cell.length_a   1.000
_cell.length_b   1.000
_cell.length_c   1.000
_cell.angle_alpha   90.00
_cell.angle_beta   90.00
_cell.angle_gamma   90.00
#
_symmetry.space_group_name_H-M   'P 1'
#
loop_
_entity.id
_entity.type
_entity.pdbx_description
1 polymer ?
#
loop_
_entity_poly.entity_id
_entity_poly.type
_entity_poly.pdbx_seq_one_letter_code
_entity_poly.pdbx_strand_id
1 'polypeptide(L)'
;MLEGETVPVPLTFVAAHLAPAEDAFERRNEDWRGIVERLVFSTATTTNHEEDSERAALLGSSTTTGEEEGEGVFTAGSGYLFLAGDLNYRTSNTQPQPADFARFPNLDADASDPLHYSRLLREDQLIREREKGQCFHGLSEAPISFPPTYKYKLGARDPPQWKFVHSRWPSWCDRILYLGSSTATVTPYRYDALPLFPTSDHRAVALAAAVVLQSVQAGPSDSGIAPATDVQQQQPQPAAAPFPIDRDWKRKRDEARRKELVVGGLAYLGLTWEGRRYLVGMVIGGLGAWFMLRSMLSV
;
A
#
# COMPACT_ATOMS: atom_id res chain seq x y z
N MET A 1 -30.91 -6.45 -33.28
CA MET A 1 -29.96 -7.04 -32.34
C MET A 1 -29.47 -5.89 -31.48
N LEU A 2 -29.82 -5.87 -30.20
CA LEU A 2 -29.29 -4.87 -29.27
C LEU A 2 -27.89 -5.36 -28.89
N GLU A 3 -26.85 -4.60 -29.25
CA GLU A 3 -25.52 -4.80 -28.72
C GLU A 3 -25.62 -4.66 -27.19
N GLY A 4 -25.37 -5.74 -26.46
CA GLY A 4 -25.37 -5.72 -25.00
C GLY A 4 -24.26 -4.81 -24.52
N GLU A 5 -24.61 -3.79 -23.74
CA GLU A 5 -23.66 -2.84 -23.17
C GLU A 5 -22.66 -3.60 -22.29
N THR A 6 -21.38 -3.59 -22.67
CA THR A 6 -20.31 -4.23 -21.91
C THR A 6 -19.95 -3.35 -20.73
N VAL A 7 -20.35 -3.73 -19.53
CA VAL A 7 -19.95 -3.03 -18.30
C VAL A 7 -18.47 -3.33 -18.01
N PRO A 8 -17.60 -2.32 -17.85
CA PRO A 8 -16.20 -2.52 -17.51
C PRO A 8 -16.07 -3.10 -16.09
N VAL A 9 -15.07 -3.97 -15.89
CA VAL A 9 -14.76 -4.54 -14.57
C VAL A 9 -13.63 -3.70 -13.93
N PRO A 10 -13.90 -2.98 -12.83
CA PRO A 10 -12.88 -2.16 -12.18
C PRO A 10 -11.78 -3.03 -11.55
N LEU A 11 -10.53 -2.63 -11.76
CA LEU A 11 -9.35 -3.17 -11.09
C LEU A 11 -8.72 -2.06 -10.25
N THR A 12 -8.81 -2.19 -8.93
CA THR A 12 -8.28 -1.21 -7.98
C THR A 12 -6.94 -1.68 -7.44
N PHE A 13 -5.91 -0.84 -7.53
CA PHE A 13 -4.59 -1.10 -6.98
C PHE A 13 -4.24 -0.04 -5.92
N VAL A 14 -3.87 -0.50 -4.72
CA VAL A 14 -3.46 0.35 -3.61
C VAL A 14 -2.05 -0.02 -3.19
N ALA A 15 -1.13 0.94 -3.26
CA ALA A 15 0.19 0.84 -2.67
C ALA A 15 0.18 1.50 -1.28
N ALA A 16 0.67 0.82 -0.24
CA ALA A 16 0.69 1.36 1.11
C ALA A 16 2.05 1.18 1.79
N HIS A 17 2.46 2.20 2.54
CA HIS A 17 3.58 2.14 3.47
C HIS A 17 3.09 2.59 4.84
N LEU A 18 2.92 1.65 5.77
CA LEU A 18 2.28 1.89 7.06
C LEU A 18 3.30 2.20 8.17
N ALA A 19 2.80 2.66 9.33
CA ALA A 19 3.64 3.05 10.45
C ALA A 19 4.71 1.99 10.84
N PRO A 20 5.99 2.39 10.97
CA PRO A 20 7.07 1.49 11.38
C PRO A 20 7.06 1.26 12.90
N ALA A 21 7.95 0.37 13.35
CA ALA A 21 8.19 -0.07 14.73
C ALA A 21 7.37 -1.28 15.20
N GLU A 22 7.93 -2.01 16.16
CA GLU A 22 7.42 -3.29 16.68
C GLU A 22 6.07 -3.15 17.38
N ASP A 23 5.89 -2.10 18.16
CA ASP A 23 4.71 -1.83 18.99
C ASP A 23 3.57 -1.13 18.24
N ALA A 24 3.84 -0.56 17.07
CA ALA A 24 2.89 0.27 16.32
C ALA A 24 1.80 -0.50 15.54
N PHE A 25 1.44 -1.73 15.93
CA PHE A 25 0.44 -2.53 15.20
C PHE A 25 -0.96 -1.92 15.26
N GLU A 26 -1.36 -1.31 16.38
CA GLU A 26 -2.63 -0.58 16.47
C GLU A 26 -2.63 0.63 15.53
N ARG A 27 -1.50 1.34 15.44
CA ARG A 27 -1.35 2.45 14.49
C ARG A 27 -1.46 1.97 13.04
N ARG A 28 -0.91 0.81 12.69
CA ARG A 28 -1.08 0.23 11.34
C ARG A 28 -2.54 -0.13 11.05
N ASN A 29 -3.29 -0.61 12.04
CA ASN A 29 -4.74 -0.82 11.92
C ASN A 29 -5.48 0.52 11.65
N GLU A 30 -5.10 1.59 12.34
CA GLU A 30 -5.62 2.94 12.11
C GLU A 30 -5.23 3.50 10.73
N ASP A 31 -4.00 3.27 10.27
CA ASP A 31 -3.54 3.68 8.95
C ASP A 31 -4.38 2.98 7.87
N TRP A 32 -4.66 1.68 8.02
CA TRP A 32 -5.58 0.94 7.15
C TRP A 32 -6.99 1.56 7.14
N ARG A 33 -7.57 1.84 8.31
CA ARG A 33 -8.86 2.54 8.39
C ARG A 33 -8.80 3.87 7.63
N GLY A 34 -7.73 4.64 7.84
CA GLY A 34 -7.52 5.91 7.16
C GLY A 34 -7.45 5.79 5.64
N ILE A 35 -6.85 4.73 5.10
CA ILE A 35 -6.85 4.43 3.67
C ILE A 35 -8.28 4.19 3.19
N VAL A 36 -9.03 3.31 3.85
CA VAL A 36 -10.42 3.00 3.46
C VAL A 36 -11.33 4.24 3.48
N GLU A 37 -11.20 5.07 4.51
CA GLU A 37 -12.06 6.24 4.69
C GLU A 37 -11.72 7.40 3.74
N ARG A 38 -10.46 7.52 3.26
CA ARG A 38 -9.98 8.74 2.60
C ARG A 38 -9.35 8.55 1.23
N LEU A 39 -9.00 7.32 0.84
CA LEU A 39 -8.57 7.01 -0.53
C LEU A 39 -9.83 6.82 -1.39
N VAL A 40 -10.12 7.87 -2.15
CA VAL A 40 -11.32 8.00 -2.98
C VAL A 40 -10.87 8.30 -4.39
N PHE A 41 -11.33 7.47 -5.32
CA PHE A 41 -11.10 7.57 -6.74
C PHE A 41 -12.20 8.42 -7.39
N SER A 42 -11.81 9.20 -8.40
CA SER A 42 -12.73 9.97 -9.22
C SER A 42 -12.71 9.37 -10.62
N THR A 43 -13.88 8.98 -11.12
CA THR A 43 -14.05 8.42 -12.46
C THR A 43 -14.00 9.56 -13.45
N ALA A 44 -12.80 10.01 -13.81
CA ALA A 44 -12.66 11.02 -14.85
C ALA A 44 -13.12 10.39 -16.18
N THR A 45 -14.28 10.81 -16.69
CA THR A 45 -14.65 10.55 -18.08
C THR A 45 -13.77 11.45 -18.94
N THR A 46 -12.59 10.94 -19.31
CA THR A 46 -11.65 11.66 -20.16
C THR A 46 -12.27 11.82 -21.55
N THR A 47 -12.93 12.95 -21.79
CA THR A 47 -13.22 13.38 -23.16
C THR A 47 -11.89 13.90 -23.73
N ASN A 48 -11.25 13.07 -24.55
CA ASN A 48 -10.11 13.36 -25.44
C ASN A 48 -9.14 14.47 -25.00
N HIS A 49 -7.94 14.11 -24.57
CA HIS A 49 -6.71 14.50 -25.27
C HIS A 49 -5.47 13.87 -24.63
N GLU A 50 -4.55 13.52 -25.52
CA GLU A 50 -3.18 13.04 -25.31
C GLU A 50 -2.45 13.76 -24.17
N GLU A 51 -2.13 13.08 -23.07
CA GLU A 51 -0.95 13.40 -22.25
C GLU A 51 -0.32 12.11 -21.72
N ASP A 52 0.44 11.44 -22.59
CA ASP A 52 1.51 10.49 -22.24
C ASP A 52 2.62 11.24 -21.48
N SER A 53 2.38 11.56 -20.21
CA SER A 53 3.43 12.05 -19.33
C SER A 53 3.43 11.24 -18.05
N GLU A 54 4.55 10.59 -17.74
CA GLU A 54 4.86 10.00 -16.43
C GLU A 54 4.82 11.03 -15.27
N ARG A 55 4.48 12.29 -15.56
CA ARG A 55 4.24 13.39 -14.61
C ARG A 55 2.76 13.65 -14.31
N ALA A 56 1.83 12.98 -14.99
CA ALA A 56 0.42 13.07 -14.67
C ALA A 56 0.20 12.57 -13.23
N ALA A 57 -0.33 13.43 -12.36
CA ALA A 57 -0.66 13.04 -11.00
C ALA A 57 -1.67 11.88 -11.04
N LEU A 58 -1.36 10.76 -10.36
CA LEU A 58 -2.24 9.57 -10.29
C LEU A 58 -3.67 9.88 -9.80
N LEU A 59 -3.84 11.04 -9.15
CA LEU A 59 -5.13 11.64 -8.84
C LEU A 59 -5.17 13.01 -9.52
N GLY A 60 -5.64 13.04 -10.76
CA GLY A 60 -5.73 14.24 -11.57
C GLY A 60 -6.55 15.33 -10.88
N SER A 61 -6.02 16.55 -10.89
CA SER A 61 -6.77 17.75 -10.53
C SER A 61 -7.64 18.16 -11.72
N SER A 62 -8.72 17.43 -12.00
CA SER A 62 -9.77 17.93 -12.88
C SER A 62 -10.71 18.81 -12.05
N THR A 63 -10.74 20.10 -12.39
CA THR A 63 -11.74 21.03 -11.85
C THR A 63 -13.07 20.70 -12.51
N THR A 64 -13.83 19.77 -11.94
CA THR A 64 -15.18 19.45 -12.40
C THR A 64 -16.22 20.10 -11.48
N THR A 65 -17.06 20.95 -12.07
CA THR A 65 -18.23 21.54 -11.45
C THR A 65 -19.35 20.50 -11.41
N GLY A 66 -19.35 19.64 -10.39
CA GLY A 66 -20.40 18.66 -10.15
C GLY A 66 -20.15 17.89 -8.84
N GLU A 67 -21.20 17.67 -8.06
CA GLU A 67 -21.17 16.81 -6.88
C GLU A 67 -21.03 15.35 -7.31
N GLU A 68 -19.82 14.91 -7.67
CA GLU A 68 -19.56 13.48 -7.86
C GLU A 68 -19.36 12.79 -6.50
N GLU A 69 -20.18 11.76 -6.27
CA GLU A 69 -19.99 10.71 -5.27
C GLU A 69 -18.73 9.92 -5.64
N GLY A 70 -17.57 10.31 -5.10
CA GLY A 70 -16.33 9.58 -5.33
C GLY A 70 -16.40 8.16 -4.75
N GLU A 71 -15.85 7.19 -5.47
CA GLU A 71 -15.85 5.78 -5.06
C GLU A 71 -14.64 5.48 -4.17
N GLY A 72 -14.88 4.78 -3.06
CA GLY A 72 -13.81 4.37 -2.15
C GLY A 72 -12.99 3.20 -2.69
N VAL A 73 -12.06 2.70 -1.88
CA VAL A 73 -11.22 1.53 -2.22
C VAL A 73 -12.01 0.24 -2.44
N PHE A 74 -13.19 0.14 -1.83
CA PHE A 74 -14.11 -0.99 -2.01
C PHE A 74 -15.14 -0.64 -3.08
N THR A 75 -14.97 -1.19 -4.27
CA THR A 75 -15.86 -0.96 -5.42
C THR A 75 -17.10 -1.86 -5.33
N ALA A 76 -17.99 -1.60 -4.36
CA ALA A 76 -19.33 -2.19 -4.12
C ALA A 76 -19.64 -3.60 -4.71
N GLY A 77 -18.69 -4.53 -4.68
CA GLY A 77 -18.78 -5.85 -5.31
C GLY A 77 -18.58 -5.90 -6.83
N SER A 78 -18.47 -4.78 -7.55
CA SER A 78 -18.35 -4.76 -9.02
C SER A 78 -16.95 -5.06 -9.57
N GLY A 79 -15.91 -5.01 -8.73
CA GLY A 79 -14.51 -5.09 -9.16
C GLY A 79 -13.58 -5.84 -8.23
N TYR A 80 -12.30 -5.83 -8.59
CA TYR A 80 -11.22 -6.45 -7.81
C TYR A 80 -10.41 -5.37 -7.10
N LEU A 81 -9.88 -5.70 -5.92
CA LEU A 81 -8.97 -4.85 -5.17
C LEU A 81 -7.67 -5.61 -4.89
N PHE A 82 -6.54 -4.99 -5.19
CA PHE A 82 -5.20 -5.44 -4.83
C PHE A 82 -4.54 -4.38 -3.95
N LEU A 83 -4.05 -4.79 -2.79
CA LEU A 83 -3.30 -3.94 -1.88
C LEU A 83 -1.91 -4.52 -1.67
N ALA A 84 -0.87 -3.72 -1.88
CA ALA A 84 0.51 -4.16 -1.75
C ALA A 84 1.41 -3.09 -1.11
N GLY A 85 2.50 -3.53 -0.48
CA GLY A 85 3.58 -2.62 -0.05
C GLY A 85 4.21 -3.03 1.27
N ASP A 86 4.98 -2.11 1.84
CA ASP A 86 5.57 -2.25 3.18
C ASP A 86 4.49 -1.94 4.24
N LEU A 87 3.74 -2.97 4.59
CA LEU A 87 2.68 -2.87 5.60
C LEU A 87 3.27 -2.82 7.01
N ASN A 88 4.58 -3.04 7.18
CA ASN A 88 5.33 -2.87 8.42
C ASN A 88 4.85 -3.69 9.64
N TYR A 89 3.95 -4.66 9.46
CA TYR A 89 3.62 -5.60 10.53
C TYR A 89 4.83 -6.48 10.85
N ARG A 90 5.07 -6.67 12.14
CA ARG A 90 6.25 -7.34 12.67
C ARG A 90 5.88 -8.71 13.21
N THR A 91 6.89 -9.50 13.54
CA THR A 91 6.69 -10.78 14.21
C THR A 91 6.64 -10.70 15.73
N SER A 92 6.96 -9.54 16.30
CA SER A 92 6.85 -9.31 17.75
C SER A 92 6.43 -7.87 18.03
N ASN A 93 5.77 -7.70 19.17
CA ASN A 93 5.36 -6.39 19.69
C ASN A 93 6.53 -5.62 20.34
N THR A 94 7.68 -6.27 20.56
CA THR A 94 8.85 -5.66 21.19
C THR A 94 10.12 -5.96 20.39
N GLN A 95 11.13 -5.12 20.56
CA GLN A 95 12.45 -5.36 19.95
C GLN A 95 13.10 -6.65 20.49
N PRO A 96 13.91 -7.34 19.66
CA PRO A 96 14.58 -8.56 20.08
C PRO A 96 15.63 -8.28 21.15
N GLN A 97 15.71 -9.13 22.16
CA GLN A 97 16.78 -9.13 23.14
C GLN A 97 17.91 -10.08 22.70
N PRO A 98 19.12 -9.99 23.28
CA PRO A 98 20.22 -10.86 22.88
C PRO A 98 19.93 -12.37 22.91
N ALA A 99 19.10 -12.82 23.84
CA ALA A 99 18.68 -14.22 23.93
C ALA A 99 17.77 -14.65 22.76
N ASP A 100 17.06 -13.71 22.14
CA ASP A 100 16.14 -13.98 21.05
C ASP A 100 16.84 -14.24 19.71
N PHE A 101 18.10 -13.82 19.55
CA PHE A 101 18.84 -13.99 18.29
C PHE A 101 19.01 -15.48 17.93
N ALA A 102 18.99 -16.37 18.93
CA ALA A 102 19.01 -17.81 18.72
C ALA A 102 17.71 -18.35 18.08
N ARG A 103 16.62 -17.57 18.05
CA ARG A 103 15.33 -17.91 17.41
C ARG A 103 15.24 -17.40 15.97
N PHE A 104 16.25 -16.67 15.48
CA PHE A 104 16.21 -16.14 14.11
C PHE A 104 16.28 -17.30 13.12
N PRO A 105 15.52 -17.24 12.01
CA PRO A 105 15.39 -18.38 11.14
C PRO A 105 16.67 -18.65 10.36
N ASN A 106 16.97 -19.93 10.16
CA ASN A 106 18.13 -20.38 9.41
C ASN A 106 17.69 -20.87 8.01
N LEU A 107 18.49 -20.57 6.99
CA LEU A 107 18.27 -21.02 5.60
C LEU A 107 18.20 -22.55 5.50
N ASP A 108 19.09 -23.25 6.22
CA ASP A 108 19.25 -24.70 6.11
C ASP A 108 18.26 -25.48 6.99
N ALA A 109 17.44 -24.78 7.77
CA ALA A 109 16.43 -25.39 8.62
C ALA A 109 15.30 -25.96 7.75
N ASP A 110 14.97 -27.24 7.92
CA ASP A 110 13.79 -27.83 7.29
C ASP A 110 12.51 -27.54 8.11
N ALA A 111 11.34 -27.88 7.56
CA ALA A 111 10.06 -27.59 8.22
C ALA A 111 9.87 -28.20 9.63
N SER A 112 10.65 -29.22 9.98
CA SER A 112 10.62 -29.86 11.31
C SER A 112 11.46 -29.09 12.34
N ASP A 113 12.49 -28.38 11.88
CA ASP A 113 13.43 -27.63 12.71
C ASP A 113 12.75 -26.46 13.46
N PRO A 114 13.05 -26.25 14.76
CA PRO A 114 12.59 -25.07 15.51
C PRO A 114 13.01 -23.72 14.91
N LEU A 115 14.09 -23.68 14.12
CA LEU A 115 14.61 -22.49 13.43
C LEU A 115 14.05 -22.31 12.02
N HIS A 116 13.10 -23.15 11.60
CA HIS A 116 12.37 -22.90 10.38
C HIS A 116 11.50 -21.64 10.51
N TYR A 117 11.51 -20.79 9.48
CA TYR A 117 10.79 -19.51 9.52
C TYR A 117 9.29 -19.66 9.80
N SER A 118 8.67 -20.81 9.46
CA SER A 118 7.25 -21.04 9.73
C SER A 118 6.90 -21.02 11.22
N ARG A 119 7.87 -21.27 12.12
CA ARG A 119 7.66 -21.12 13.57
C ARG A 119 7.46 -19.66 13.93
N LEU A 120 8.34 -18.81 13.38
CA LEU A 120 8.31 -17.37 13.58
C LEU A 120 7.06 -16.75 12.92
N LEU A 121 6.67 -17.20 11.72
CA LEU A 121 5.47 -16.71 11.02
C LEU A 121 4.17 -16.85 11.84
N ARG A 122 4.08 -17.81 12.77
CA ARG A 122 2.90 -17.96 13.64
C ARG A 122 2.70 -16.79 14.61
N GLU A 123 3.75 -16.03 14.86
CA GLU A 123 3.74 -14.84 15.73
C GLU A 123 3.49 -13.54 14.93
N ASP A 124 3.28 -13.64 13.61
CA ASP A 124 3.07 -12.49 12.71
C ASP A 124 1.87 -11.64 13.12
N GLN A 125 2.13 -10.34 13.31
CA GLN A 125 1.11 -9.40 13.74
C GLN A 125 0.02 -9.22 12.68
N LEU A 126 0.32 -9.24 11.38
CA LEU A 126 -0.71 -9.04 10.36
C LEU A 126 -1.72 -10.20 10.38
N ILE A 127 -1.23 -11.44 10.45
CA ILE A 127 -2.09 -12.62 10.61
C ILE A 127 -2.97 -12.46 11.86
N ARG A 128 -2.34 -12.17 13.01
CA ARG A 128 -3.05 -12.00 14.29
C ARG A 128 -4.12 -10.90 14.26
N GLU A 129 -3.81 -9.73 13.69
CA GLU A 129 -4.75 -8.59 13.66
C GLU A 129 -5.87 -8.79 12.63
N ARG A 130 -5.62 -9.52 11.53
CA ARG A 130 -6.66 -9.95 10.59
C ARG A 130 -7.60 -10.98 11.20
N GLU A 131 -7.07 -11.97 11.94
CA GLU A 131 -7.88 -12.96 12.65
C GLU A 131 -8.80 -12.33 13.71
N LYS A 132 -8.34 -11.26 14.36
CA LYS A 132 -9.15 -10.44 15.27
C LYS A 132 -10.16 -9.52 14.56
N GLY A 133 -10.14 -9.45 13.23
CA GLY A 133 -10.98 -8.55 12.46
C GLY A 133 -10.69 -7.06 12.69
N GLN A 134 -9.42 -6.69 12.93
CA GLN A 134 -9.03 -5.30 13.20
C GLN A 134 -8.54 -4.56 11.95
N CYS A 135 -8.08 -5.29 10.92
CA CYS A 135 -7.48 -4.73 9.72
C CYS A 135 -7.76 -5.57 8.48
N PHE A 136 -7.65 -4.95 7.29
CA PHE A 136 -7.79 -5.58 5.97
C PHE A 136 -9.06 -6.44 5.80
N HIS A 137 -10.19 -5.94 6.29
CA HIS A 137 -11.49 -6.63 6.26
C HIS A 137 -11.84 -7.15 4.86
N GLY A 138 -12.16 -8.44 4.78
CA GLY A 138 -12.55 -9.12 3.54
C GLY A 138 -11.41 -9.45 2.59
N LEU A 139 -10.25 -8.81 2.71
CA LEU A 139 -9.11 -9.13 1.86
C LEU A 139 -8.53 -10.50 2.23
N SER A 140 -8.13 -11.24 1.21
CA SER A 140 -7.41 -12.51 1.27
C SER A 140 -5.91 -12.31 1.01
N GLU A 141 -5.12 -13.28 1.44
CA GLU A 141 -3.68 -13.33 1.18
C GLU A 141 -3.32 -14.78 0.84
N ALA A 142 -2.46 -14.97 -0.16
CA ALA A 142 -2.00 -16.30 -0.54
C ALA A 142 -1.09 -16.88 0.56
N PRO A 143 -1.00 -18.22 0.71
CA PRO A 143 -0.13 -18.82 1.72
C PRO A 143 1.33 -18.36 1.58
N ILE A 144 1.93 -17.93 2.69
CA ILE A 144 3.35 -17.53 2.74
C ILE A 144 4.21 -18.78 2.89
N SER A 145 5.00 -19.07 1.86
CA SER A 145 5.98 -20.17 1.84
C SER A 145 7.42 -19.67 1.64
N PHE A 146 7.69 -18.42 2.03
CA PHE A 146 8.97 -17.75 1.86
C PHE A 146 9.44 -17.13 3.19
N PRO A 147 10.77 -16.95 3.38
CA PRO A 147 11.33 -16.41 4.62
C PRO A 147 10.97 -14.94 4.85
N PRO A 148 11.22 -14.39 6.06
CA PRO A 148 10.98 -12.99 6.35
C PRO A 148 11.68 -12.07 5.35
N THR A 149 11.01 -11.01 4.93
CA THR A 149 11.53 -10.10 3.90
C THR A 149 12.34 -8.94 4.48
N TYR A 150 12.32 -8.77 5.80
CA TYR A 150 12.95 -7.68 6.55
C TYR A 150 13.47 -8.21 7.90
N LYS A 151 14.51 -7.67 8.55
CA LYS A 151 15.47 -6.68 8.07
C LYS A 151 16.82 -7.34 7.81
N TYR A 152 17.27 -7.33 6.57
CA TYR A 152 18.56 -7.87 6.19
C TYR A 152 19.71 -6.89 6.45
N LYS A 153 20.91 -7.42 6.68
CA LYS A 153 22.14 -6.62 6.65
C LYS A 153 22.39 -6.15 5.20
N LEU A 154 22.69 -4.86 5.03
CA LEU A 154 23.07 -4.31 3.72
C LEU A 154 24.26 -5.08 3.13
N GLY A 155 24.24 -5.27 1.81
CA GLY A 155 25.25 -6.04 1.10
C GLY A 155 25.13 -7.57 1.25
N ALA A 156 24.07 -8.08 1.91
CA ALA A 156 23.71 -9.49 1.80
C ALA A 156 23.32 -9.81 0.34
N ARG A 157 23.72 -11.00 -0.14
CA ARG A 157 23.58 -11.44 -1.53
C ARG A 157 22.95 -12.83 -1.59
N ASP A 158 22.45 -13.19 -2.77
CA ASP A 158 22.06 -14.56 -3.11
C ASP A 158 23.27 -15.43 -3.54
N PRO A 159 23.35 -16.74 -3.20
CA PRO A 159 22.43 -17.46 -2.34
C PRO A 159 22.46 -16.90 -0.91
N PRO A 160 21.31 -16.82 -0.23
CA PRO A 160 21.12 -15.83 0.80
C PRO A 160 21.55 -16.43 2.13
N GLN A 161 22.64 -15.96 2.71
CA GLN A 161 23.07 -16.39 4.05
C GLN A 161 22.10 -15.95 5.18
N TRP A 162 20.84 -15.62 4.86
CA TRP A 162 19.79 -15.03 5.72
C TRP A 162 20.36 -14.19 6.87
N LYS A 163 21.16 -13.19 6.51
CA LYS A 163 21.87 -12.35 7.47
C LYS A 163 20.97 -11.22 7.94
N PHE A 164 20.19 -11.48 8.99
CA PHE A 164 19.35 -10.47 9.64
C PHE A 164 20.17 -9.54 10.54
N VAL A 165 19.72 -8.30 10.69
CA VAL A 165 20.25 -7.40 11.74
C VAL A 165 19.66 -7.79 13.09
N HIS A 166 20.43 -7.61 14.16
CA HIS A 166 19.98 -7.95 15.52
C HIS A 166 19.14 -6.85 16.18
N SER A 167 19.02 -5.67 15.54
CA SER A 167 18.21 -4.57 16.07
C SER A 167 16.72 -4.73 15.78
N ARG A 168 16.33 -5.72 14.96
CA ARG A 168 14.96 -5.96 14.51
C ARG A 168 14.70 -7.46 14.47
N TRP A 169 13.47 -7.86 14.76
CA TRP A 169 13.04 -9.21 14.43
C TRP A 169 13.02 -9.39 12.91
N PRO A 170 13.40 -10.57 12.41
CA PRO A 170 13.01 -10.99 11.06
C PRO A 170 11.48 -10.95 10.95
N SER A 171 10.93 -10.27 9.95
CA SER A 171 9.49 -10.05 9.77
C SER A 171 9.08 -9.99 8.29
N TRP A 172 7.81 -10.29 8.01
CA TRP A 172 7.17 -10.16 6.69
C TRP A 172 6.48 -8.81 6.60
N CYS A 173 7.28 -7.77 6.40
CA CYS A 173 6.77 -6.40 6.30
C CYS A 173 6.12 -6.13 4.93
N ASP A 174 6.62 -6.80 3.89
CA ASP A 174 6.21 -6.62 2.49
C ASP A 174 5.12 -7.64 2.13
N ARG A 175 3.89 -7.17 1.89
CA ARG A 175 2.71 -8.05 1.77
C ARG A 175 1.85 -7.68 0.57
N ILE A 176 1.11 -8.66 0.04
CA ILE A 176 0.17 -8.47 -1.06
C ILE A 176 -1.14 -9.15 -0.68
N LEU A 177 -2.19 -8.36 -0.55
CA LEU A 177 -3.54 -8.80 -0.24
C LEU A 177 -4.48 -8.48 -1.41
N TYR A 178 -5.55 -9.26 -1.54
CA TYR A 178 -6.48 -9.12 -2.64
C TYR A 178 -7.92 -9.42 -2.22
N LEU A 179 -8.88 -8.80 -2.90
CA LEU A 179 -10.31 -9.03 -2.75
C LEU A 179 -10.93 -9.25 -4.14
N GLY A 180 -11.76 -10.29 -4.23
CA GLY A 180 -12.52 -10.61 -5.44
C GLY A 180 -13.74 -9.69 -5.64
N SER A 181 -14.35 -9.79 -6.82
CA SER A 181 -15.68 -9.24 -7.06
C SER A 181 -16.75 -10.12 -6.40
N SER A 182 -17.98 -9.61 -6.30
CA SER A 182 -19.13 -10.33 -5.73
C SER A 182 -19.46 -11.63 -6.45
N THR A 183 -19.04 -11.77 -7.72
CA THR A 183 -19.33 -12.93 -8.57
C THR A 183 -18.10 -13.79 -8.86
N ALA A 184 -16.88 -13.31 -8.60
CA ALA A 184 -15.65 -14.01 -8.95
C ALA A 184 -14.49 -13.71 -8.00
N THR A 185 -13.75 -14.76 -7.65
CA THR A 185 -12.56 -14.71 -6.78
C THR A 185 -11.27 -14.49 -7.56
N VAL A 186 -10.24 -13.96 -6.90
CA VAL A 186 -8.87 -13.94 -7.41
C VAL A 186 -8.22 -15.31 -7.21
N THR A 187 -7.59 -15.86 -8.24
CA THR A 187 -6.92 -17.16 -8.19
C THR A 187 -5.39 -16.98 -8.17
N PRO A 188 -4.72 -17.06 -7.01
CA PRO A 188 -3.26 -16.94 -6.93
C PRO A 188 -2.54 -18.19 -7.45
N TYR A 189 -1.46 -18.00 -8.20
CA TYR A 189 -0.59 -19.06 -8.73
C TYR A 189 0.78 -19.11 -8.05
N ARG A 190 1.32 -17.91 -7.76
CA ARG A 190 2.63 -17.73 -7.13
C ARG A 190 2.56 -16.56 -6.17
N TYR A 191 3.09 -16.76 -4.97
CA TYR A 191 3.29 -15.71 -3.99
C TYR A 191 4.62 -15.98 -3.31
N ASP A 192 5.63 -15.19 -3.66
CA ASP A 192 7.01 -15.46 -3.26
C ASP A 192 7.83 -14.17 -3.14
N ALA A 193 8.90 -14.26 -2.37
CA ALA A 193 9.91 -13.23 -2.29
C ALA A 193 10.93 -13.39 -3.43
N LEU A 194 11.21 -12.33 -4.16
CA LEU A 194 12.23 -12.29 -5.22
C LEU A 194 13.64 -12.22 -4.63
N PRO A 195 14.72 -12.56 -5.35
CA PRO A 195 16.10 -12.48 -4.85
C PRO A 195 16.42 -11.20 -4.06
N LEU A 196 17.24 -11.33 -3.01
CA LEU A 196 17.66 -10.19 -2.19
C LEU A 196 18.61 -9.29 -3.00
N PHE A 197 18.23 -8.02 -3.14
CA PHE A 197 19.07 -7.01 -3.81
C PHE A 197 20.03 -6.35 -2.81
N PRO A 198 21.33 -6.20 -3.13
CA PRO A 198 22.32 -5.65 -2.20
C PRO A 198 22.05 -4.22 -1.72
N THR A 199 21.21 -3.49 -2.45
CA THR A 199 20.87 -2.07 -2.22
C THR A 199 19.71 -1.89 -1.24
N SER A 200 19.03 -2.97 -0.85
CA SER A 200 17.87 -2.93 0.03
C SER A 200 18.08 -3.84 1.24
N ASP A 201 17.58 -3.43 2.38
CA ASP A 201 17.40 -4.27 3.56
C ASP A 201 16.05 -5.03 3.55
N HIS A 202 15.25 -4.81 2.51
CA HIS A 202 14.03 -5.55 2.18
C HIS A 202 14.22 -6.47 0.98
N ARG A 203 13.51 -7.60 0.98
CA ARG A 203 13.36 -8.51 -0.15
C ARG A 203 12.04 -8.21 -0.87
N ALA A 204 12.09 -7.96 -2.18
CA ALA A 204 10.88 -7.70 -2.96
C ALA A 204 9.93 -8.91 -2.94
N VAL A 205 8.62 -8.67 -3.00
CA VAL A 205 7.58 -9.71 -2.97
C VAL A 205 6.72 -9.60 -4.23
N ALA A 206 6.36 -10.73 -4.81
CA ALA A 206 5.55 -10.80 -6.02
C ALA A 206 4.37 -11.76 -5.85
N LEU A 207 3.23 -11.36 -6.40
CA LEU A 207 2.02 -12.17 -6.56
C LEU A 207 1.72 -12.30 -8.05
N ALA A 208 1.57 -13.54 -8.54
CA ALA A 208 0.99 -13.82 -9.85
C ALA A 208 -0.38 -14.48 -9.63
N ALA A 209 -1.43 -13.92 -10.21
CA ALA A 209 -2.80 -14.38 -10.04
C ALA A 209 -3.63 -14.17 -11.32
N ALA A 210 -4.72 -14.93 -11.46
CA ALA A 210 -5.75 -14.70 -12.47
C ALA A 210 -7.00 -14.08 -11.86
N VAL A 211 -7.68 -13.28 -12.68
CA VAL A 211 -8.99 -12.70 -12.40
C VAL A 211 -9.91 -12.98 -13.57
N VAL A 212 -11.20 -13.18 -13.29
CA VAL A 212 -12.22 -13.39 -14.32
C VAL A 212 -12.83 -12.04 -14.68
N LEU A 213 -12.71 -11.65 -15.95
CA LEU A 213 -13.34 -10.44 -16.47
C LEU A 213 -14.69 -10.83 -17.08
N GLN A 214 -15.73 -10.97 -16.26
CA GLN A 214 -17.10 -11.12 -16.75
C GLN A 214 -17.75 -9.74 -16.83
N SER A 215 -18.21 -9.34 -18.02
CA SER A 215 -19.12 -8.21 -18.12
C SER A 215 -20.44 -8.59 -17.46
N VAL A 216 -20.89 -7.79 -16.49
CA VAL A 216 -22.24 -7.95 -15.95
C VAL A 216 -23.21 -7.53 -17.05
N GLN A 217 -23.91 -8.48 -17.67
CA GLN A 217 -25.06 -8.13 -18.51
C GLN A 217 -26.14 -7.56 -17.57
N ALA A 218 -26.52 -6.29 -17.77
CA ALA A 218 -27.64 -5.68 -17.07
C ALA A 218 -28.95 -6.35 -17.56
N GLY A 219 -29.30 -7.48 -16.95
CA GLY A 219 -30.62 -8.11 -17.12
C GLY A 219 -31.69 -7.35 -16.32
N PRO A 220 -32.96 -7.36 -16.76
CA PRO A 220 -34.04 -6.75 -15.98
C PRO A 220 -34.11 -7.44 -14.62
N SER A 221 -34.22 -6.65 -13.55
CA SER A 221 -34.45 -7.11 -12.19
C SER A 221 -35.75 -7.94 -12.15
N ASP A 222 -35.63 -9.26 -12.25
CA ASP A 222 -36.76 -10.17 -12.05
C ASP A 222 -36.53 -11.01 -10.79
N SER A 223 -37.40 -10.77 -9.83
CA SER A 223 -37.54 -11.49 -8.58
C SER A 223 -37.91 -12.96 -8.85
N GLY A 224 -36.95 -13.88 -8.74
CA GLY A 224 -37.23 -15.30 -8.96
C GLY A 224 -36.12 -16.25 -8.51
N ILE A 225 -36.29 -16.82 -7.32
CA ILE A 225 -35.80 -18.11 -6.79
C ILE A 225 -34.69 -18.81 -7.61
N ALA A 226 -33.46 -18.78 -7.09
CA ALA A 226 -32.34 -19.58 -7.61
C ALA A 226 -32.43 -21.05 -7.14
N PRO A 227 -32.11 -22.06 -7.99
CA PRO A 227 -31.96 -23.44 -7.55
C PRO A 227 -30.58 -23.66 -6.90
N ALA A 228 -30.56 -24.47 -5.85
CA ALA A 228 -29.38 -24.79 -5.08
C ALA A 228 -28.43 -25.73 -5.85
N THR A 229 -27.19 -25.29 -6.08
CA THR A 229 -26.08 -26.17 -6.45
C THR A 229 -24.81 -25.83 -5.65
N ASP A 230 -24.32 -26.88 -4.98
CA ASP A 230 -23.02 -27.17 -4.40
C ASP A 230 -22.27 -26.13 -3.55
N VAL A 231 -22.12 -26.53 -2.28
CA VAL A 231 -21.32 -25.89 -1.23
C VAL A 231 -19.83 -26.16 -1.50
N GLN A 232 -19.19 -25.29 -2.29
CA GLN A 232 -17.78 -24.98 -2.09
C GLN A 232 -17.70 -23.76 -1.16
N GLN A 233 -16.79 -23.82 -0.18
CA GLN A 233 -16.60 -22.82 0.87
C GLN A 233 -16.42 -21.41 0.29
N GLN A 234 -17.54 -20.71 0.08
CA GLN A 234 -17.56 -19.30 -0.28
C GLN A 234 -17.11 -18.50 0.93
N GLN A 235 -15.97 -17.82 0.82
CA GLN A 235 -15.57 -16.80 1.77
C GLN A 235 -16.70 -15.77 1.87
N PRO A 236 -17.10 -15.35 3.09
CA PRO A 236 -18.06 -14.26 3.25
C PRO A 236 -17.44 -12.99 2.69
N GLN A 237 -17.79 -12.63 1.45
CA GLN A 237 -17.34 -11.39 0.86
C GLN A 237 -18.14 -10.23 1.44
N PRO A 238 -17.48 -9.15 1.91
CA PRO A 238 -18.19 -7.99 2.40
C PRO A 238 -18.91 -7.29 1.24
N ALA A 239 -20.25 -7.26 1.29
CA ALA A 239 -21.07 -6.52 0.34
C ALA A 239 -20.87 -4.99 0.42
N ALA A 240 -20.16 -4.50 1.44
CA ALA A 240 -19.94 -3.08 1.70
C ALA A 240 -18.56 -2.82 2.34
N ALA A 241 -18.03 -1.61 2.13
CA ALA A 241 -16.81 -1.14 2.78
C ALA A 241 -16.94 -1.24 4.31
N PRO A 242 -15.89 -1.66 5.04
CA PRO A 242 -15.94 -1.81 6.50
C PRO A 242 -16.10 -0.47 7.23
N PHE A 243 -15.71 0.63 6.60
CA PHE A 243 -15.78 1.98 7.14
C PHE A 243 -16.37 2.93 6.10
N PRO A 244 -17.21 3.89 6.52
CA PRO A 244 -17.78 4.88 5.60
C PRO A 244 -16.70 5.84 5.11
N ILE A 245 -16.86 6.35 3.89
CA ILE A 245 -15.99 7.42 3.37
C ILE A 245 -16.12 8.66 4.27
N ASP A 246 -14.98 9.23 4.65
CA ASP A 246 -14.90 10.44 5.45
C ASP A 246 -15.46 11.62 4.66
N ARG A 247 -16.51 12.28 5.17
CA ARG A 247 -17.16 13.43 4.50
C ARG A 247 -16.18 14.57 4.19
N ASP A 248 -15.14 14.72 5.00
CA ASP A 248 -14.11 15.75 4.85
C ASP A 248 -12.89 15.27 4.05
N TRP A 249 -12.96 14.12 3.36
CA TRP A 249 -11.81 13.53 2.67
C TRP A 249 -11.15 14.50 1.69
N LYS A 250 -11.95 15.29 0.93
CA LYS A 250 -11.45 16.28 -0.03
C LYS A 250 -10.59 17.34 0.67
N ARG A 251 -11.15 17.97 1.71
CA ARG A 251 -10.43 18.97 2.52
C ARG A 251 -9.15 18.38 3.06
N LYS A 252 -9.20 17.24 3.75
CA LYS A 252 -8.04 16.58 4.36
C LYS A 252 -6.95 16.22 3.35
N ARG A 253 -7.34 15.76 2.15
CA ARG A 253 -6.40 15.49 1.04
C ARG A 253 -5.70 16.77 0.60
N ASP A 254 -6.42 17.88 0.45
CA ASP A 254 -5.82 19.16 0.09
C ASP A 254 -4.87 19.69 1.18
N GLU A 255 -5.22 19.52 2.46
CA GLU A 255 -4.30 19.90 3.55
C GLU A 255 -3.03 19.05 3.54
N ALA A 256 -3.17 17.74 3.31
CA ALA A 256 -2.04 16.82 3.20
C ALA A 256 -1.13 17.21 2.02
N ARG A 257 -1.71 17.51 0.85
CA ARG A 257 -0.97 17.96 -0.33
C ARG A 257 -0.23 19.27 -0.09
N ARG A 258 -0.84 20.23 0.61
CA ARG A 258 -0.14 21.48 1.00
C ARG A 258 1.05 21.20 1.91
N LYS A 259 0.89 20.33 2.90
CA LYS A 259 1.98 19.93 3.80
C LYS A 259 3.09 19.19 3.04
N GLU A 260 2.74 18.30 2.12
CA GLU A 260 3.68 17.58 1.27
C GLU A 260 4.51 18.55 0.41
N LEU A 261 3.89 19.53 -0.22
CA LEU A 261 4.61 20.55 -1.00
C LEU A 261 5.56 21.38 -0.12
N VAL A 262 5.14 21.75 1.09
CA VAL A 262 6.00 22.48 2.03
C VAL A 262 7.17 21.62 2.46
N VAL A 263 6.93 20.38 2.90
CA VAL A 263 7.98 19.46 3.34
C VAL A 263 8.93 19.14 2.18
N GLY A 264 8.40 18.84 1.00
CA GLY A 264 9.17 18.58 -0.20
C GLY A 264 10.01 19.78 -0.64
N GLY A 265 9.45 20.99 -0.59
CA GLY A 265 10.18 22.23 -0.87
C GLY A 265 11.32 22.48 0.12
N LEU A 266 11.06 22.30 1.42
CA LEU A 266 12.10 22.41 2.45
C LEU A 266 13.19 21.35 2.30
N ALA A 267 12.80 20.10 2.03
CA ALA A 267 13.73 19.02 1.76
C ALA A 267 14.57 19.29 0.51
N TYR A 268 13.96 19.77 -0.57
CA TYR A 268 14.68 20.17 -1.78
C TYR A 268 15.72 21.25 -1.47
N LEU A 269 15.32 22.34 -0.82
CA LEU A 269 16.22 23.44 -0.45
C LEU A 269 17.35 23.00 0.49
N GLY A 270 17.06 22.12 1.46
CA GLY A 270 18.00 21.73 2.51
C GLY A 270 18.88 20.52 2.17
N LEU A 271 18.41 19.57 1.37
CA LEU A 271 19.07 18.28 1.13
C LEU A 271 19.70 18.17 -0.25
N THR A 272 19.25 18.97 -1.24
CA THR A 272 19.85 18.95 -2.58
C THR A 272 20.94 20.01 -2.72
N TRP A 273 21.87 19.74 -3.62
CA TRP A 273 22.94 20.68 -3.93
C TRP A 273 22.38 21.92 -4.66
N GLU A 274 21.44 21.71 -5.57
CA GLU A 274 20.73 22.73 -6.33
C GLU A 274 20.00 23.69 -5.38
N GLY A 275 19.21 23.14 -4.46
CA GLY A 275 18.48 23.91 -3.46
C GLY A 275 19.40 24.75 -2.56
N ARG A 276 20.51 24.18 -2.09
CA ARG A 276 21.50 24.91 -1.29
C ARG A 276 22.15 26.06 -2.07
N ARG A 277 22.44 25.87 -3.36
CA ARG A 277 22.96 26.95 -4.22
C ARG A 277 21.97 28.10 -4.36
N TYR A 278 20.68 27.81 -4.53
CA TYR A 278 19.64 28.83 -4.52
C TYR A 278 19.62 29.62 -3.22
N LEU A 279 19.69 28.95 -2.06
CA LEU A 279 19.74 29.62 -0.75
C LEU A 279 20.94 30.56 -0.61
N VAL A 280 22.14 30.10 -0.99
CA VAL A 280 23.35 30.94 -0.99
C VAL A 280 23.19 32.14 -1.92
N GLY A 281 22.63 31.94 -3.11
CA GLY A 281 22.32 33.02 -4.06
C GLY A 281 21.36 34.06 -3.47
N MET A 282 20.30 33.64 -2.77
CA MET A 282 19.36 34.55 -2.11
C MET A 282 20.02 35.35 -0.98
N VAL A 283 20.91 34.74 -0.19
CA VAL A 283 21.66 35.44 0.86
C VAL A 283 22.58 36.51 0.25
N ILE A 284 23.34 36.16 -0.80
CA ILE A 284 24.22 37.11 -1.48
C ILE A 284 23.41 38.26 -2.09
N GLY A 285 22.31 37.96 -2.77
CA GLY A 285 21.42 38.97 -3.36
C GLY A 285 20.80 39.88 -2.31
N GLY A 286 20.34 39.32 -1.18
CA GLY A 286 19.78 40.09 -0.06
C GLY A 286 20.80 41.01 0.61
N LEU A 287 22.03 40.53 0.83
CA LEU A 287 23.13 41.36 1.33
C LEU A 287 23.45 42.50 0.35
N GLY A 288 23.52 42.20 -0.95
CA GLY A 288 23.74 43.20 -1.99
C GLY A 288 22.67 44.29 -2.00
N ALA A 289 21.39 43.90 -1.95
CA ALA A 289 20.27 44.83 -1.88
C ALA A 289 20.31 45.69 -0.60
N TRP A 290 20.64 45.10 0.55
CA TRP A 290 20.79 45.82 1.80
C TRP A 290 21.92 46.87 1.74
N PHE A 291 23.07 46.52 1.18
CA PHE A 291 24.18 47.48 1.00
C PHE A 291 23.78 48.66 0.09
N MET A 292 23.04 48.40 -1.00
CA MET A 292 22.53 49.46 -1.87
C MET A 292 21.55 50.38 -1.16
N LEU A 293 20.55 49.83 -0.48
CA LEU A 293 19.57 50.59 0.30
C LEU A 293 20.23 51.43 1.39
N ARG A 294 21.20 50.85 2.12
CA ARG A 294 21.97 51.57 3.14
C ARG A 294 22.74 52.74 2.54
N SER A 295 23.37 52.55 1.38
CA SER A 295 24.10 53.61 0.67
C SER A 295 23.18 54.76 0.27
N MET A 296 21.98 54.46 -0.23
CA MET A 296 21.00 55.48 -0.66
C MET A 296 20.40 56.28 0.51
N LEU A 297 20.22 55.64 1.67
CA LEU A 297 19.63 56.27 2.87
C LEU A 297 20.67 57.00 3.75
N SER A 298 21.96 56.84 3.48
CA SER A 298 23.06 57.52 4.19
C SER A 298 23.49 58.85 3.55
N VAL A 299 22.68 59.39 2.63
CA VAL A 299 22.81 60.71 2.00
C VAL A 299 21.85 61.68 2.68
#